data_AF-A0A0G4M9K4-F1
#
_entry.id   AF-A0A0G4M9K4-F1
#
_cell.length_a   1.000
_cell.length_b   1.000
_cell.length_c   1.000
_cell.angle_alpha   90.00
_cell.angle_beta   90.00
_cell.angle_gamma   90.00
#
_symmetry.space_group_name_H-M   'P 1'
#
loop_
_entity.id
_entity.type
_entity.pdbx_description
1 polymer ?
#
loop_
_entity_poly.entity_id
_entity_poly.type
_entity_poly.pdbx_seq_one_letter_code
_entity_poly.pdbx_strand_id
1 'polypeptide(L)'
;MRAFNAFFGILCIPLAYYTARELKLRRPAVWLVTLMVLCENSYTTISRFILLDSMLLCGTVLTVFCWSKFHNQRHNSFEPEWFLWLFLTGLSIGCVCSVKLVGLFVTSLVGLYTIEDLWNKFGDTKMPFTTLGAHVISRVVGLIVIPLLVYMLSFAAHFAILDHSGPGDAQMSSLFQANLKGTQVGKDSPLEIAYGSRATIKNMGYGGGLLHSHVQTYPEGSNQQQVTCYHHKDTNNDWFFYPNRDEEPYDAEAEPRYIADGTTIRLIHAQTGRNLHSHEIAAPMTKSDKEVSCYGNLTVG
;
A
#
# COMPACT_ATOMS: atom_id res chain seq x y z
N MET A 1 -18.06 19.54 -1.72
CA MET A 1 -17.71 18.09 -1.70
C MET A 1 -18.79 17.19 -2.31
N ARG A 2 -20.05 17.20 -1.87
CA ARG A 2 -21.11 16.36 -2.51
C ARG A 2 -21.38 16.72 -3.97
N ALA A 3 -21.48 18.01 -4.27
CA ALA A 3 -21.66 18.49 -5.65
C ALA A 3 -20.50 18.06 -6.59
N PHE A 4 -19.28 17.96 -6.06
CA PHE A 4 -18.10 17.52 -6.83
C PHE A 4 -18.17 16.02 -7.19
N ASN A 5 -18.59 15.16 -6.25
CA ASN A 5 -18.82 13.74 -6.55
C ASN A 5 -20.04 13.53 -7.47
N ALA A 6 -21.10 14.30 -7.26
CA ALA A 6 -22.27 14.29 -8.13
C ALA A 6 -21.92 14.70 -9.58
N PHE A 7 -20.95 15.61 -9.76
CA PHE A 7 -20.46 16.00 -11.09
C PHE A 7 -19.85 14.81 -11.85
N PHE A 8 -19.06 13.94 -11.21
CA PHE A 8 -18.56 12.71 -11.84
C PHE A 8 -19.69 11.75 -12.22
N GLY A 9 -20.71 11.63 -11.36
CA GLY A 9 -21.93 10.87 -11.68
C GLY A 9 -22.68 11.43 -12.88
N ILE A 10 -22.79 12.76 -13.00
CA ILE A 10 -23.41 13.43 -14.15
C ILE A 10 -22.60 13.17 -15.42
N LEU A 11 -21.27 13.21 -15.35
CA LEU A 11 -20.37 12.99 -16.49
C LEU A 11 -20.43 11.53 -17.02
N CYS A 12 -20.78 10.56 -16.19
CA CYS A 12 -21.00 9.17 -16.63
C CYS A 12 -22.08 9.05 -17.72
N ILE A 13 -23.14 9.87 -17.65
CA ILE A 13 -24.31 9.77 -18.54
C ILE A 13 -23.95 10.09 -20.01
N PRO A 14 -23.35 11.27 -20.34
CA PRO A 14 -22.93 11.54 -21.70
C PRO A 14 -21.84 10.57 -22.16
N LEU A 15 -20.93 10.14 -21.27
CA LEU A 15 -19.92 9.14 -21.62
C LEU A 15 -20.55 7.80 -22.01
N ALA A 16 -21.58 7.34 -21.30
CA ALA A 16 -22.32 6.14 -21.66
C ALA A 16 -23.02 6.27 -23.02
N TYR A 17 -23.64 7.44 -23.30
CA TYR A 17 -24.24 7.75 -24.59
C TYR A 17 -23.22 7.67 -25.73
N TYR A 18 -22.08 8.34 -25.59
CA TYR A 18 -21.04 8.34 -26.62
C TYR A 18 -20.39 6.96 -26.77
N THR A 19 -20.20 6.21 -25.67
CA THR A 19 -19.72 4.82 -25.73
C THR A 19 -20.66 3.94 -26.54
N ALA A 20 -21.97 4.00 -26.28
CA ALA A 20 -22.96 3.23 -27.03
C ALA A 20 -22.98 3.59 -28.53
N ARG A 21 -22.75 4.87 -28.87
CA ARG A 21 -22.61 5.31 -30.27
C ARG A 21 -21.36 4.77 -30.94
N GLU A 22 -20.23 4.77 -30.24
CA GLU A 22 -18.97 4.26 -30.76
C GLU A 22 -19.01 2.74 -30.93
N LEU A 23 -19.75 2.01 -30.10
CA LEU A 23 -20.05 0.59 -30.31
C LEU A 23 -21.02 0.30 -31.46
N LYS A 24 -21.40 1.31 -32.26
CA LYS A 24 -22.27 1.22 -33.44
C LYS A 24 -23.66 0.62 -33.16
N LEU A 25 -24.19 0.84 -31.96
CA LEU A 25 -25.55 0.42 -31.60
C LEU A 25 -26.59 1.26 -32.37
N ARG A 26 -27.78 0.67 -32.62
CA ARG A 26 -28.90 1.38 -33.26
C ARG A 26 -29.35 2.57 -32.40
N ARG A 27 -29.84 3.64 -33.02
CA ARG A 27 -30.28 4.87 -32.31
C ARG A 27 -31.23 4.60 -31.13
N PRO A 28 -32.27 3.74 -31.26
CA PRO A 28 -33.12 3.42 -30.11
C PRO A 28 -32.39 2.70 -28.97
N ALA A 29 -31.42 1.84 -29.29
CA ALA A 29 -30.61 1.15 -28.30
C ALA A 29 -29.67 2.11 -27.54
N VAL A 30 -29.09 3.09 -28.24
CA VAL A 30 -28.26 4.14 -27.61
C VAL A 30 -29.10 4.95 -26.61
N TRP A 31 -30.32 5.35 -26.98
CA TRP A 31 -31.24 6.05 -26.07
C TRP A 31 -31.61 5.19 -24.88
N LEU A 32 -31.91 3.90 -25.10
CA LEU A 32 -32.23 2.96 -24.04
C LEU A 32 -31.08 2.83 -23.03
N VAL A 33 -29.84 2.57 -23.49
CA VAL A 33 -28.66 2.44 -22.61
C VAL A 33 -28.44 3.72 -21.80
N THR A 34 -28.58 4.88 -22.45
CA THR A 34 -28.38 6.18 -21.78
C THR A 34 -29.45 6.42 -20.72
N LEU A 35 -30.72 6.10 -21.01
CA LEU A 35 -31.82 6.19 -20.05
C LEU A 35 -31.65 5.19 -18.89
N MET A 36 -31.18 3.97 -19.16
CA MET A 36 -30.89 2.98 -18.12
C MET A 36 -29.82 3.50 -17.15
N VAL A 37 -28.74 4.10 -17.65
CA VAL A 37 -27.69 4.68 -16.79
C VAL A 37 -28.18 5.93 -16.05
N LEU A 38 -28.97 6.78 -16.72
CA LEU A 38 -29.52 8.02 -16.13
C LEU A 38 -30.55 7.73 -15.02
N CYS A 39 -31.44 6.76 -15.23
CA CYS A 39 -32.54 6.44 -14.34
C CYS A 39 -32.20 5.31 -13.34
N GLU A 40 -30.92 5.00 -13.15
CA GLU A 40 -30.47 4.01 -12.19
C GLU A 40 -30.36 4.64 -10.78
N ASN A 41 -31.14 4.11 -9.84
CA ASN A 41 -31.18 4.59 -8.45
C ASN A 41 -29.85 4.32 -7.73
N SER A 42 -29.17 3.23 -8.05
CA SER A 42 -27.87 2.89 -7.46
C SER A 42 -26.81 3.96 -7.77
N TYR A 43 -26.69 4.37 -9.03
CA TYR A 43 -25.72 5.40 -9.45
C TYR A 43 -26.06 6.78 -8.88
N THR A 44 -27.35 7.12 -8.84
CA THR A 44 -27.82 8.37 -8.24
C THR A 44 -27.49 8.42 -6.74
N THR A 45 -27.64 7.29 -6.04
CA THR A 45 -27.36 7.21 -4.59
C THR A 45 -25.86 7.29 -4.31
N ILE A 46 -25.04 6.53 -5.03
CA ILE A 46 -23.57 6.51 -4.83
C ILE A 46 -22.94 7.87 -5.16
N SER A 47 -23.37 8.52 -6.25
CA SER A 47 -22.84 9.83 -6.67
C SER A 47 -23.23 10.98 -5.75
N ARG A 48 -24.31 10.85 -4.96
CA ARG A 48 -24.76 11.88 -4.01
C ARG A 48 -23.86 12.00 -2.77
N PHE A 49 -23.19 10.92 -2.36
CA PHE A 49 -22.32 10.91 -1.19
C PHE A 49 -20.87 11.24 -1.53
N ILE A 50 -20.05 11.51 -0.51
CA ILE A 50 -18.62 11.79 -0.67
C ILE A 50 -17.87 10.46 -0.75
N LEU A 51 -18.16 9.69 -1.79
CA LEU A 51 -17.60 8.36 -2.05
C LEU A 51 -16.72 8.41 -3.28
N LEU A 52 -15.54 7.81 -3.16
CA LEU A 52 -14.60 7.57 -4.26
C LEU A 52 -15.18 6.67 -5.36
N ASP A 53 -16.23 5.90 -5.06
CA ASP A 53 -16.88 5.02 -6.04
C ASP A 53 -17.53 5.80 -7.20
N SER A 54 -17.93 7.05 -6.99
CA SER A 54 -18.44 7.92 -8.07
C SER A 54 -17.36 8.29 -9.10
N MET A 55 -16.15 8.57 -8.62
CA MET A 55 -14.97 8.83 -9.46
C MET A 55 -14.51 7.55 -10.16
N LEU A 56 -14.54 6.42 -9.44
CA LEU A 56 -14.23 5.10 -9.99
C LEU A 56 -15.19 4.76 -11.15
N LEU A 57 -16.50 4.93 -10.96
CA LEU A 57 -17.50 4.67 -11.99
C LEU A 57 -17.30 5.57 -13.22
N CYS A 58 -17.03 6.85 -13.01
CA CYS A 58 -16.75 7.77 -14.10
C CYS A 58 -15.50 7.37 -14.88
N GLY A 59 -14.42 7.03 -14.18
CA GLY A 59 -13.19 6.59 -14.81
C GLY A 59 -13.33 5.23 -15.52
N THR A 60 -14.12 4.28 -15.00
CA THR A 60 -14.34 3.00 -15.70
C THR A 60 -15.12 3.19 -16.99
N VAL A 61 -16.19 3.99 -16.97
CA VAL A 61 -16.96 4.32 -18.19
C VAL A 61 -16.08 5.11 -19.18
N LEU A 62 -15.26 6.05 -18.70
CA LEU A 62 -14.30 6.78 -19.54
C LEU A 62 -13.27 5.84 -20.18
N THR A 63 -12.78 4.85 -19.44
CA THR A 63 -11.82 3.85 -19.97
C THR A 63 -12.45 3.02 -21.08
N VAL A 64 -13.69 2.56 -20.90
CA VAL A 64 -14.43 1.82 -21.94
C VAL A 64 -14.72 2.72 -23.15
N PHE A 65 -15.04 3.99 -22.92
CA PHE A 65 -15.21 4.98 -23.99
C PHE A 65 -13.94 5.16 -24.83
N CYS A 66 -12.81 5.47 -24.18
CA CYS A 66 -11.51 5.64 -24.85
C CYS A 66 -11.09 4.38 -25.59
N TRP A 67 -11.30 3.21 -24.98
CA TRP A 67 -11.08 1.92 -25.62
C TRP A 67 -11.97 1.71 -26.85
N SER A 68 -13.25 2.08 -26.79
CA SER A 68 -14.17 1.96 -27.93
C SER A 68 -13.74 2.86 -29.10
N LYS A 69 -13.26 4.08 -28.83
CA LYS A 69 -12.67 4.97 -29.84
C LYS A 69 -11.41 4.36 -30.45
N PHE A 70 -10.53 3.82 -29.62
CA PHE A 70 -9.32 3.13 -30.06
C PHE A 70 -9.65 1.91 -30.94
N HIS A 71 -10.64 1.11 -30.55
CA HIS A 71 -11.12 -0.03 -31.33
C HIS A 71 -11.64 0.39 -32.72
N ASN A 72 -12.40 1.48 -32.79
CA ASN A 72 -12.93 1.97 -34.07
C ASN A 72 -11.83 2.40 -35.05
N GLN A 73 -10.67 2.85 -34.55
CA GLN A 73 -9.52 3.22 -35.37
C GLN A 73 -8.56 2.06 -35.67
N ARG A 74 -8.96 0.80 -35.42
CA ARG A 74 -8.13 -0.39 -35.71
C ARG A 74 -7.62 -0.48 -37.16
N HIS A 75 -8.37 0.06 -38.12
CA HIS A 75 -8.02 0.02 -39.55
C HIS A 75 -7.03 1.11 -39.95
N ASN A 76 -7.00 2.22 -39.20
CA ASN A 76 -6.12 3.37 -39.42
C ASN A 76 -4.95 3.34 -38.43
N SER A 77 -4.25 2.20 -38.42
CA SER A 77 -3.15 1.96 -37.50
C SER A 77 -2.01 2.98 -37.71
N PHE A 78 -1.44 3.49 -36.62
CA PHE A 78 -0.34 4.49 -36.60
C PHE A 78 -0.70 5.92 -37.03
N GLU A 79 -1.97 6.25 -37.22
CA GLU A 79 -2.37 7.65 -37.38
C GLU A 79 -2.27 8.42 -36.04
N PRO A 80 -2.09 9.76 -36.07
CA PRO A 80 -2.03 10.58 -34.85
C PRO A 80 -3.25 10.41 -33.95
N GLU A 81 -4.44 10.22 -34.54
CA GLU A 81 -5.66 9.96 -33.79
C GLU A 81 -5.62 8.61 -33.06
N TRP A 82 -5.05 7.58 -33.67
CA TRP A 82 -4.90 6.26 -33.05
C TRP A 82 -4.00 6.33 -31.82
N PHE A 83 -2.87 7.06 -31.93
CA PHE A 83 -1.99 7.32 -30.80
C PHE A 83 -2.64 8.16 -29.71
N LEU A 84 -3.44 9.16 -30.06
CA LEU A 84 -4.18 9.98 -29.10
C LEU A 84 -5.14 9.10 -28.28
N TRP A 85 -5.93 8.25 -28.93
CA TRP A 85 -6.87 7.37 -28.21
C TRP A 85 -6.16 6.31 -27.39
N LEU A 86 -5.02 5.78 -27.85
CA LEU A 86 -4.19 4.86 -27.09
C LEU A 86 -3.64 5.53 -25.82
N PHE A 87 -3.10 6.75 -25.96
CA PHE A 87 -2.59 7.54 -24.84
C PHE A 87 -3.70 7.87 -23.84
N LEU A 88 -4.87 8.33 -24.31
CA LEU A 88 -6.02 8.64 -23.46
C LEU A 88 -6.56 7.39 -22.75
N THR A 89 -6.54 6.22 -23.40
CA THR A 89 -6.90 4.95 -22.76
C THR A 89 -5.92 4.62 -21.63
N GLY A 90 -4.62 4.76 -21.87
CA GLY A 90 -3.59 4.57 -20.84
C GLY A 90 -3.73 5.53 -19.66
N LEU A 91 -3.94 6.82 -19.95
CA LEU A 91 -4.15 7.84 -18.93
C LEU A 91 -5.39 7.52 -18.09
N SER A 92 -6.50 7.14 -18.73
CA SER A 92 -7.73 6.75 -18.05
C SER A 92 -7.54 5.52 -17.16
N ILE A 93 -6.86 4.47 -17.65
CA ILE A 93 -6.51 3.28 -16.86
C ILE A 93 -5.69 3.68 -15.62
N GLY A 94 -4.66 4.50 -15.80
CA GLY A 94 -3.83 5.00 -14.70
C GLY A 94 -4.65 5.75 -13.64
N CYS A 95 -5.55 6.63 -14.07
CA CYS A 95 -6.46 7.34 -13.17
C CYS A 95 -7.39 6.39 -12.40
N VAL A 96 -8.01 5.40 -13.06
CA VAL A 96 -8.92 4.44 -12.42
C VAL A 96 -8.19 3.59 -11.38
N CYS A 97 -7.02 3.04 -11.73
CA CYS A 97 -6.19 2.26 -10.81
C CYS A 97 -5.71 3.09 -9.62
N SER A 98 -5.48 4.39 -9.81
CA SER A 98 -5.08 5.32 -8.74
C SER A 98 -6.24 5.64 -7.78
N VAL A 99 -7.49 5.58 -8.24
CA VAL A 99 -8.67 5.76 -7.36
C VAL A 99 -8.91 4.52 -6.50
N LYS A 100 -8.91 3.33 -7.10
CA LYS A 100 -9.14 2.06 -6.39
C LYS A 100 -8.54 0.89 -7.17
N LEU A 101 -7.94 -0.07 -6.46
CA LEU A 101 -7.36 -1.28 -7.08
C LEU A 101 -8.39 -2.14 -7.82
N VAL A 102 -9.69 -2.01 -7.52
CA VAL A 102 -10.78 -2.63 -8.31
C VAL A 102 -10.74 -2.20 -9.78
N GLY A 103 -10.14 -1.04 -10.09
CA GLY A 103 -9.82 -0.59 -11.45
C GLY A 103 -8.97 -1.55 -12.28
N LEU A 104 -8.26 -2.48 -11.64
CA LEU A 104 -7.53 -3.54 -12.34
C LEU A 104 -8.48 -4.43 -13.16
N PHE A 105 -9.77 -4.55 -12.82
CA PHE A 105 -10.71 -5.33 -13.62
C PHE A 105 -10.99 -4.72 -14.99
N VAL A 106 -11.15 -3.38 -15.09
CA VAL A 106 -11.30 -2.74 -16.40
C VAL A 106 -9.97 -2.74 -17.18
N THR A 107 -8.86 -2.68 -16.46
CA THR A 107 -7.51 -2.84 -17.05
C THR A 107 -7.36 -4.23 -17.67
N SER A 108 -7.79 -5.28 -16.97
CA SER A 108 -7.80 -6.65 -17.48
C SER A 108 -8.70 -6.81 -18.70
N LEU A 109 -9.87 -6.15 -18.74
CA LEU A 109 -10.73 -6.16 -19.93
C LEU A 109 -9.99 -5.60 -21.16
N VAL A 110 -9.36 -4.43 -21.03
CA VAL A 110 -8.58 -3.82 -22.11
C VAL A 110 -7.34 -4.67 -22.45
N GLY A 111 -6.70 -5.27 -21.45
CA GLY A 111 -5.56 -6.17 -21.61
C GLY A 111 -5.91 -7.43 -22.40
N LEU A 112 -7.00 -8.12 -22.06
CA LEU A 112 -7.50 -9.29 -22.78
C LEU A 112 -7.83 -8.95 -24.24
N TYR A 113 -8.51 -7.82 -24.47
CA TYR A 113 -8.74 -7.31 -25.83
C TYR A 113 -7.43 -7.07 -26.58
N THR A 114 -6.43 -6.48 -25.92
CA THR A 114 -5.14 -6.19 -26.52
C THR A 114 -4.38 -7.46 -26.89
N ILE A 115 -4.46 -8.50 -26.06
CA ILE A 115 -3.90 -9.83 -26.33
C ILE A 115 -4.57 -10.45 -27.56
N GLU A 116 -5.91 -10.44 -27.61
CA GLU A 116 -6.66 -10.95 -28.76
C GLU A 116 -6.31 -10.18 -30.05
N ASP A 117 -6.23 -8.85 -29.99
CA ASP A 117 -5.91 -8.01 -31.14
C ASP A 117 -4.46 -8.23 -31.64
N LEU A 118 -3.51 -8.43 -30.73
CA LEU A 118 -2.13 -8.80 -31.07
C LEU A 118 -2.05 -10.22 -31.65
N TRP A 119 -2.82 -11.16 -31.11
CA TRP A 119 -2.90 -12.52 -31.62
C TRP A 119 -3.44 -12.56 -33.06
N ASN A 120 -4.50 -11.80 -33.34
CA ASN A 120 -5.05 -11.68 -34.68
C ASN A 120 -4.06 -11.04 -35.66
N LYS A 121 -3.27 -10.05 -35.23
CA LYS A 121 -2.21 -9.44 -36.05
C LYS A 121 -1.02 -10.36 -36.27
N PHE A 122 -0.68 -11.19 -35.29
CA PHE A 122 0.36 -12.22 -35.44
C PHE A 122 -0.03 -13.27 -36.49
N GLY A 123 -1.32 -13.61 -36.59
CA GLY A 123 -1.85 -14.52 -37.62
C GLY A 123 -1.95 -13.94 -39.03
N ASP A 124 -1.75 -12.63 -39.22
CA ASP A 124 -1.83 -12.00 -40.54
C ASP A 124 -0.50 -12.14 -41.32
N THR A 125 -0.47 -13.10 -42.24
CA THR A 125 0.69 -13.41 -43.09
C THR A 125 1.11 -12.28 -44.04
N LYS A 126 0.29 -11.23 -44.19
CA LYS A 126 0.60 -10.07 -45.06
C LYS A 126 1.33 -8.95 -44.32
N MET A 127 1.40 -8.99 -42.98
CA MET A 127 2.00 -7.92 -42.18
C MET A 127 3.51 -8.14 -41.99
N PRO A 128 4.38 -7.13 -42.23
CA PRO A 128 5.80 -7.26 -41.95
C PRO A 128 6.07 -7.29 -40.44
N PHE A 129 7.07 -8.07 -40.02
CA PHE A 129 7.45 -8.24 -38.61
C PHE A 129 7.81 -6.93 -37.89
N THR A 130 8.33 -5.94 -38.62
CA THR A 130 8.65 -4.62 -38.07
C THR A 130 7.39 -3.86 -37.63
N THR A 131 6.31 -3.94 -38.40
CA THR A 131 5.01 -3.32 -38.07
C THR A 131 4.35 -4.02 -36.89
N LEU A 132 4.45 -5.36 -36.81
CA LEU A 132 3.99 -6.10 -35.64
C LEU A 132 4.76 -5.70 -34.37
N GLY A 133 6.09 -5.58 -34.45
CA GLY A 133 6.92 -5.08 -33.36
C GLY A 133 6.53 -3.67 -32.91
N ALA A 134 6.29 -2.76 -33.85
CA ALA A 134 5.80 -1.41 -33.56
C ALA A 134 4.42 -1.44 -32.86
N HIS A 135 3.52 -2.34 -33.25
CA HIS A 135 2.24 -2.54 -32.58
C HIS A 135 2.35 -3.05 -31.14
N VAL A 136 3.32 -3.93 -30.86
CA VAL A 136 3.59 -4.41 -29.50
C VAL A 136 4.17 -3.27 -28.65
N ILE A 137 5.22 -2.60 -29.14
CA ILE A 137 5.90 -1.52 -28.40
C ILE A 137 4.92 -0.38 -28.07
N SER A 138 4.17 0.07 -29.07
CA SER A 138 3.16 1.13 -28.89
C SER A 138 2.13 0.78 -27.81
N ARG A 139 1.62 -0.46 -27.76
CA ARG A 139 0.69 -0.93 -26.71
C ARG A 139 1.35 -1.07 -25.34
N VAL A 140 2.60 -1.54 -25.26
CA VAL A 140 3.35 -1.60 -24.00
C VAL A 140 3.54 -0.19 -23.42
N VAL A 141 3.95 0.77 -24.26
CA VAL A 141 4.09 2.17 -23.82
C VAL A 141 2.73 2.77 -23.44
N GLY A 142 1.73 2.60 -24.31
CA GLY A 142 0.36 3.12 -24.17
C GLY A 142 -0.40 2.59 -22.96
N LEU A 143 -0.37 1.27 -22.74
CA LEU A 143 -1.26 0.56 -21.82
C LEU A 143 -0.55 -0.02 -20.59
N ILE A 144 0.77 0.10 -20.49
CA ILE A 144 1.53 -0.33 -19.30
C ILE A 144 2.34 0.85 -18.74
N VAL A 145 3.25 1.43 -19.53
CA VAL A 145 4.15 2.48 -19.04
C VAL A 145 3.39 3.73 -18.63
N ILE A 146 2.47 4.23 -19.47
CA ILE A 146 1.69 5.44 -19.15
C ILE A 146 0.81 5.25 -17.90
N PRO A 147 -0.02 4.20 -17.77
CA PRO A 147 -0.76 3.96 -16.53
C PRO A 147 0.12 3.88 -15.28
N LEU A 148 1.28 3.20 -15.38
CA LEU A 148 2.24 3.08 -14.28
C LEU A 148 2.79 4.45 -13.88
N LEU A 149 3.15 5.30 -14.85
CA LEU A 149 3.63 6.66 -14.58
C LEU A 149 2.57 7.50 -13.87
N VAL A 150 1.30 7.42 -14.31
CA VAL A 150 0.18 8.14 -13.67
C VAL A 150 -0.04 7.65 -12.22
N TYR A 151 0.05 6.33 -12.01
CA TYR A 151 -0.04 5.74 -10.67
C TYR A 151 1.10 6.20 -9.76
N MET A 152 2.34 6.13 -10.24
CA MET A 152 3.51 6.59 -9.50
C MET A 152 3.46 8.09 -9.21
N LEU A 153 3.00 8.90 -10.17
CA LEU A 153 2.79 10.35 -9.98
C LEU A 153 1.74 10.62 -8.89
N SER A 154 0.68 9.82 -8.82
CA SER A 154 -0.35 9.95 -7.79
C SER A 154 0.21 9.68 -6.39
N PHE A 155 1.07 8.66 -6.24
CA PHE A 155 1.78 8.39 -4.98
C PHE A 155 2.82 9.46 -4.66
N ALA A 156 3.57 9.93 -5.65
CA ALA A 156 4.52 11.02 -5.47
C ALA A 156 3.82 12.29 -4.97
N ALA A 157 2.66 12.64 -5.57
CA ALA A 157 1.83 13.74 -5.10
C ALA A 157 1.27 13.48 -3.69
N HIS A 158 0.81 12.26 -3.40
CA HIS A 158 0.34 11.90 -2.06
C HIS A 158 1.40 12.14 -0.98
N PHE A 159 2.62 11.64 -1.18
CA PHE A 159 3.72 11.82 -0.23
C PHE A 159 4.27 13.25 -0.19
N ALA A 160 4.18 14.00 -1.29
CA ALA A 160 4.59 15.41 -1.31
C ALA A 160 3.58 16.34 -0.61
N ILE A 161 2.29 16.01 -0.64
CA ILE A 161 1.22 16.80 -0.01
C ILE A 161 1.08 16.45 1.48
N LEU A 162 1.16 15.16 1.84
CA LEU A 162 1.08 14.69 3.23
C LEU A 162 2.49 14.48 3.82
N ASP A 163 3.16 15.58 4.13
CA ASP A 163 4.52 15.58 4.69
C ASP A 163 4.55 15.72 6.24
N HIS A 164 3.40 15.80 6.90
CA HIS A 164 3.28 15.90 8.35
C HIS A 164 2.91 14.55 9.01
N SER A 165 3.42 14.32 10.22
CA SER A 165 3.08 13.14 11.04
C SER A 165 1.61 13.15 11.47
N GLY A 166 1.00 11.97 11.55
CA GLY A 166 -0.41 11.79 11.88
C GLY A 166 -0.70 10.37 12.38
N PRO A 167 -1.90 10.06 12.87
CA PRO A 167 -2.19 8.82 13.61
C PRO A 167 -1.99 7.52 12.81
N GLY A 168 -1.95 7.60 11.48
CA GLY A 168 -1.74 6.46 10.58
C GLY A 168 -0.27 6.16 10.26
N ASP A 169 0.68 7.00 10.67
CA ASP A 169 2.10 6.82 10.33
C ASP A 169 2.74 5.62 11.05
N ALA A 170 2.15 5.15 12.15
CA ALA A 170 2.62 4.03 12.96
C ALA A 170 2.80 2.72 12.16
N GLN A 171 2.02 2.54 11.08
CA GLN A 171 2.12 1.38 10.19
C GLN A 171 3.29 1.45 9.21
N MET A 172 3.92 2.62 9.05
CA MET A 172 5.06 2.82 8.18
C MET A 172 6.38 2.44 8.86
N SER A 173 7.44 2.31 8.05
CA SER A 173 8.79 2.09 8.56
C SER A 173 9.26 3.29 9.41
N SER A 174 10.12 3.04 10.40
CA SER A 174 10.62 4.13 11.25
C SER A 174 11.41 5.17 10.47
N LEU A 175 12.12 4.75 9.42
CA LEU A 175 12.85 5.66 8.53
C LEU A 175 11.88 6.59 7.77
N PHE A 176 10.73 6.07 7.33
CA PHE A 176 9.70 6.90 6.70
C PHE A 176 9.10 7.88 7.72
N GLN A 177 8.76 7.40 8.93
CA GLN A 177 8.23 8.24 10.01
C GLN A 177 9.22 9.35 10.43
N ALA A 178 10.53 9.07 10.40
CA ALA A 178 11.58 10.04 10.73
C ALA A 178 11.70 11.18 9.70
N ASN A 179 11.31 10.93 8.44
CA ASN A 179 11.31 11.96 7.40
C ASN A 179 10.07 12.87 7.42
N LEU A 180 9.04 12.55 8.23
CA LEU A 180 7.84 13.37 8.35
C LEU A 180 8.08 14.59 9.26
N LYS A 181 7.52 15.74 8.89
CA LYS A 181 7.55 16.95 9.71
C LYS A 181 6.72 16.75 10.98
N GLY A 182 7.27 17.18 12.11
CA GLY A 182 6.62 17.03 13.42
C GLY A 182 6.77 15.65 14.06
N THR A 183 7.61 14.77 13.50
CA THR A 183 7.92 13.48 14.11
C THR A 183 8.70 13.64 15.41
N GLN A 184 8.46 12.70 16.34
CA GLN A 184 9.25 12.54 17.55
C GLN A 184 10.21 11.34 17.43
N VAL A 185 10.10 10.56 16.35
CA VAL A 185 10.92 9.36 16.13
C VAL A 185 12.31 9.81 15.67
N GLY A 186 13.34 9.45 16.43
CA GLY A 186 14.74 9.77 16.09
C GLY A 186 15.18 11.20 16.39
N LYS A 187 14.30 12.07 16.91
CA LYS A 187 14.68 13.42 17.31
C LYS A 187 15.51 13.36 18.58
N ASP A 188 16.68 13.99 18.56
CA ASP A 188 17.64 14.04 19.69
C ASP A 188 17.99 12.65 20.24
N SER A 189 17.85 11.59 19.41
CA SER A 189 18.16 10.22 19.79
C SER A 189 19.64 9.96 19.56
N PRO A 190 20.40 9.48 20.57
CA PRO A 190 21.80 9.11 20.39
C PRO A 190 21.96 8.05 19.30
N LEU A 191 23.04 8.14 18.53
CA LEU A 191 23.36 7.17 17.47
C LEU A 191 23.76 5.81 18.06
N GLU A 192 24.44 5.84 19.20
CA GLU A 192 25.02 4.66 19.84
C GLU A 192 24.27 4.32 21.13
N ILE A 193 24.09 3.02 21.38
CA ILE A 193 23.50 2.50 22.61
C ILE A 193 24.64 2.08 23.55
N ALA A 194 24.61 2.57 24.77
CA ALA A 194 25.49 2.16 25.87
C ALA A 194 24.72 1.33 26.92
N TYR A 195 25.42 0.61 27.77
CA TYR A 195 24.80 -0.02 28.93
C TYR A 195 24.09 1.04 29.80
N GLY A 196 22.92 0.69 30.34
CA GLY A 196 22.02 1.60 31.05
C GLY A 196 21.11 2.44 30.15
N SER A 197 21.33 2.44 28.83
CA SER A 197 20.46 3.16 27.89
C SER A 197 19.04 2.60 27.90
N ARG A 198 18.06 3.50 27.80
CA ARG A 198 16.64 3.16 27.61
C ARG A 198 16.26 3.39 26.16
N ALA A 199 15.79 2.35 25.47
CA ALA A 199 15.33 2.46 24.10
C ALA A 199 14.15 1.52 23.82
N THR A 200 13.50 1.76 22.68
CA THR A 200 12.45 0.89 22.16
C THR A 200 13.00 0.09 20.97
N ILE A 201 12.61 -1.18 20.86
CA ILE A 201 13.09 -2.07 19.80
C ILE A 201 11.94 -2.33 18.83
N LYS A 202 12.14 -2.07 17.54
CA LYS A 202 11.12 -2.30 16.49
C LYS A 202 11.55 -3.42 15.56
N ASN A 203 10.63 -4.34 15.28
CA ASN A 203 10.85 -5.35 14.24
C ASN A 203 10.82 -4.70 12.85
N MET A 204 11.82 -4.99 12.02
CA MET A 204 11.94 -4.52 10.64
C MET A 204 11.10 -5.32 9.64
N GLY A 205 10.58 -6.49 10.04
CA GLY A 205 9.70 -7.32 9.20
C GLY A 205 8.36 -6.66 8.86
N TYR A 206 7.66 -7.22 7.87
CA TYR A 206 6.34 -6.74 7.44
C TYR A 206 5.33 -6.83 8.60
N GLY A 207 4.67 -5.72 8.91
CA GLY A 207 3.77 -5.64 10.07
C GLY A 207 4.47 -5.67 11.43
N GLY A 208 5.78 -5.41 11.48
CA GLY A 208 6.57 -5.42 12.71
C GLY A 208 6.11 -4.38 13.74
N GLY A 209 5.87 -4.83 14.96
CA GLY A 209 5.56 -3.98 16.12
C GLY A 209 6.80 -3.62 16.93
N LEU A 210 6.59 -2.82 17.98
CA LEU A 210 7.54 -2.53 19.04
C LEU A 210 7.53 -3.67 20.07
N LEU A 211 8.70 -4.05 20.58
CA LEU A 211 8.82 -5.01 21.67
C LEU A 211 8.12 -4.45 22.91
N HIS A 212 7.10 -5.16 23.38
CA HIS A 212 6.17 -4.69 24.40
C HIS A 212 6.03 -5.71 25.53
N SER A 213 5.90 -5.24 26.77
CA SER A 213 5.54 -6.10 27.90
C SER A 213 4.60 -5.38 28.86
N HIS A 214 3.64 -6.10 29.42
CA HIS A 214 2.63 -5.57 30.34
C HIS A 214 2.54 -6.48 31.56
N VAL A 215 1.93 -6.03 32.66
CA VAL A 215 2.00 -6.72 33.97
C VAL A 215 1.33 -8.10 34.01
N GLN A 216 0.53 -8.43 33.01
CA GLN A 216 -0.20 -9.67 32.88
C GLN A 216 0.75 -10.84 32.56
N THR A 217 0.42 -12.01 33.11
CA THR A 217 1.14 -13.26 32.86
C THR A 217 0.46 -14.10 31.80
N TYR A 218 1.20 -15.02 31.16
CA TYR A 218 0.58 -16.00 30.28
C TYR A 218 -0.45 -16.84 31.08
N PRO A 219 -1.65 -17.09 30.53
CA PRO A 219 -2.66 -17.91 31.19
C PRO A 219 -2.34 -19.41 31.15
N GLU A 220 -1.46 -19.81 30.24
CA GLU A 220 -0.99 -21.18 30.03
C GLU A 220 0.53 -21.16 29.80
N GLY A 221 1.20 -22.30 29.90
CA GLY A 221 2.65 -22.38 29.72
C GLY A 221 3.40 -21.96 30.98
N SER A 222 4.29 -20.98 30.87
CA SER A 222 5.21 -20.61 31.96
C SER A 222 4.56 -19.88 33.13
N ASN A 223 3.37 -19.31 32.94
CA ASN A 223 2.73 -18.34 33.85
C ASN A 223 3.64 -17.13 34.18
N GLN A 224 4.61 -16.83 33.33
CA GLN A 224 5.49 -15.65 33.46
C GLN A 224 4.91 -14.45 32.71
N GLN A 225 5.53 -13.28 32.87
CA GLN A 225 5.03 -12.03 32.30
C GLN A 225 5.05 -12.07 30.77
N GLN A 226 3.98 -11.59 30.14
CA GLN A 226 3.82 -11.64 28.70
C GLN A 226 4.74 -10.65 27.98
N VAL A 227 5.31 -11.10 26.86
CA VAL A 227 6.05 -10.26 25.91
C VAL A 227 5.41 -10.39 24.54
N THR A 228 5.09 -9.26 23.94
CA THR A 228 4.36 -9.19 22.66
C THR A 228 4.96 -8.11 21.74
N CYS A 229 4.39 -7.97 20.55
CA CYS A 229 4.66 -6.85 19.65
C CYS A 229 3.45 -5.92 19.63
N TYR A 230 3.64 -4.64 19.95
CA TYR A 230 2.59 -3.62 19.96
C TYR A 230 2.89 -2.48 18.98
N HIS A 231 1.90 -2.02 18.22
CA HIS A 231 2.12 -1.08 17.11
C HIS A 231 2.05 0.40 17.49
N HIS A 232 1.61 0.72 18.71
CA HIS A 232 1.48 2.10 19.16
C HIS A 232 2.55 2.47 20.18
N LYS A 233 2.77 3.78 20.33
CA LYS A 233 3.67 4.32 21.34
C LYS A 233 3.06 4.08 22.72
N ASP A 234 3.81 3.39 23.57
CA ASP A 234 3.46 3.11 24.96
C ASP A 234 4.77 3.09 25.77
N THR A 235 4.71 3.58 27.00
CA THR A 235 5.77 3.47 28.00
C THR A 235 6.13 2.01 28.37
N ASN A 236 5.25 1.06 28.08
CA ASN A 236 5.49 -0.40 28.16
C ASN A 236 6.34 -0.96 27.01
N ASN A 237 6.79 -0.10 26.08
CA ASN A 237 7.70 -0.49 25.01
C ASN A 237 9.17 -0.19 25.35
N ASP A 238 9.43 0.39 26.52
CA ASP A 238 10.76 0.83 26.94
C ASP A 238 11.57 -0.30 27.56
N TRP A 239 12.79 -0.50 27.06
CA TRP A 239 13.73 -1.51 27.53
C TRP A 239 15.08 -0.89 27.88
N PHE A 240 15.66 -1.36 28.98
CA PHE A 240 17.03 -1.03 29.35
C PHE A 240 18.00 -2.11 28.85
N PHE A 241 19.17 -1.67 28.40
CA PHE A 241 20.26 -2.52 27.94
C PHE A 241 21.25 -2.73 29.08
N TYR A 242 21.35 -3.96 29.60
CA TYR A 242 22.19 -4.30 30.75
C TYR A 242 23.27 -5.31 30.39
N PRO A 243 24.42 -5.31 31.11
CA PRO A 243 25.45 -6.32 30.94
C PRO A 243 24.96 -7.70 31.35
N ASN A 244 25.65 -8.71 30.84
CA ASN A 244 25.40 -10.09 31.23
C ASN A 244 25.68 -10.29 32.74
N ARG A 245 25.16 -11.36 33.34
CA ARG A 245 25.33 -11.64 34.78
C ARG A 245 26.78 -11.84 35.19
N ASP A 246 27.61 -12.38 34.30
CA ASP A 246 29.02 -12.69 34.56
C ASP A 246 29.96 -11.51 34.27
N GLU A 247 29.43 -10.39 33.79
CA GLU A 247 30.17 -9.18 33.48
C GLU A 247 30.11 -8.17 34.63
N GLU A 248 30.98 -7.16 34.58
CA GLU A 248 30.93 -6.05 35.53
C GLU A 248 29.55 -5.38 35.51
N PRO A 249 28.90 -5.22 36.69
CA PRO A 249 27.62 -4.56 36.80
C PRO A 249 27.63 -3.17 36.18
N TYR A 250 26.48 -2.73 35.71
CA TYR A 250 26.30 -1.36 35.26
C TYR A 250 26.49 -0.38 36.43
N ASP A 251 27.39 0.59 36.24
CA ASP A 251 27.60 1.72 37.13
C ASP A 251 27.22 3.02 36.38
N ALA A 252 26.32 3.80 36.97
CA ALA A 252 25.81 5.03 36.37
C ALA A 252 26.79 6.21 36.47
N GLU A 253 27.77 6.14 37.38
CA GLU A 253 28.78 7.18 37.59
C GLU A 253 30.05 6.96 36.75
N ALA A 254 30.21 5.77 36.18
CA ALA A 254 31.32 5.42 35.31
C ALA A 254 31.16 5.98 33.89
N GLU A 255 32.25 5.98 33.11
CA GLU A 255 32.17 6.35 31.70
C GLU A 255 31.23 5.39 30.92
N PRO A 256 30.43 5.90 29.95
CA PRO A 256 29.52 5.07 29.18
C PRO A 256 30.24 3.94 28.44
N ARG A 257 29.87 2.69 28.77
CA ARG A 257 30.35 1.50 28.07
C ARG A 257 29.41 1.16 26.91
N TYR A 258 29.91 1.25 25.69
CA TYR A 258 29.16 0.95 24.47
C TYR A 258 29.01 -0.55 24.21
N ILE A 259 27.96 -0.93 23.49
CA ILE A 259 27.63 -2.32 23.17
C ILE A 259 28.24 -2.66 21.80
N ALA A 260 29.17 -3.62 21.78
CA ALA A 260 29.80 -4.09 20.54
C ALA A 260 29.00 -5.22 19.88
N ASP A 261 29.22 -5.42 18.58
CA ASP A 261 28.64 -6.54 17.84
C ASP A 261 29.05 -7.89 18.46
N GLY A 262 28.11 -8.85 18.50
CA GLY A 262 28.29 -10.16 19.13
C GLY A 262 28.26 -10.18 20.67
N THR A 263 28.04 -9.04 21.33
CA THR A 263 28.01 -8.97 22.80
C THR A 263 26.69 -9.52 23.35
N THR A 264 26.78 -10.37 24.39
CA THR A 264 25.60 -10.86 25.11
C THR A 264 25.11 -9.80 26.09
N ILE A 265 23.86 -9.40 25.96
CA ILE A 265 23.23 -8.39 26.81
C ILE A 265 21.94 -8.93 27.43
N ARG A 266 21.47 -8.25 28.47
CA ARG A 266 20.15 -8.45 29.04
C ARG A 266 19.26 -7.27 28.71
N LEU A 267 18.06 -7.55 28.23
CA LEU A 267 17.02 -6.55 28.05
C LEU A 267 16.10 -6.57 29.26
N ILE A 268 15.99 -5.44 29.95
CA ILE A 268 15.19 -5.31 31.16
C ILE A 268 14.02 -4.39 30.86
N HIS A 269 12.80 -4.88 31.06
CA HIS A 269 11.60 -4.09 30.83
C HIS A 269 11.54 -2.91 31.82
N ALA A 270 11.42 -1.69 31.32
CA ALA A 270 11.61 -0.49 32.14
C ALA A 270 10.55 -0.33 33.24
N GLN A 271 9.30 -0.71 32.98
CA GLN A 271 8.22 -0.56 33.97
C GLN A 271 8.20 -1.67 35.02
N THR A 272 8.52 -2.90 34.64
CA THR A 272 8.37 -4.06 35.55
C THR A 272 9.70 -4.60 36.09
N GLY A 273 10.83 -4.14 35.56
CA GLY A 273 12.17 -4.54 36.00
C GLY A 273 12.51 -6.01 35.72
N ARG A 274 11.75 -6.68 34.85
CA ARG A 274 11.91 -8.11 34.52
C ARG A 274 12.81 -8.29 33.31
N ASN A 275 13.56 -9.38 33.28
CA ASN A 275 14.45 -9.70 32.16
C ASN A 275 13.65 -10.37 31.04
N LEU A 276 13.92 -9.99 29.80
CA LEU A 276 13.54 -10.76 28.63
C LEU A 276 14.28 -12.10 28.63
N HIS A 277 13.56 -13.21 28.49
CA HIS A 277 14.18 -14.53 28.33
C HIS A 277 13.30 -15.49 27.54
N SER A 278 13.86 -16.65 27.22
CA SER A 278 13.15 -17.77 26.61
C SER A 278 13.46 -19.06 27.36
N HIS A 279 12.56 -20.03 27.31
CA HIS A 279 12.70 -21.27 28.08
C HIS A 279 12.17 -22.49 27.30
N GLU A 280 12.37 -23.70 27.84
CA GLU A 280 11.99 -24.97 27.19
C GLU A 280 10.48 -25.29 27.24
N ILE A 281 9.63 -24.27 27.18
CA ILE A 281 8.18 -24.42 27.00
C ILE A 281 7.85 -23.97 25.58
N ALA A 282 7.00 -24.73 24.89
CA ALA A 282 6.60 -24.41 23.52
C ALA A 282 5.74 -23.13 23.49
N ALA A 283 5.95 -22.29 22.46
CA ALA A 283 5.23 -21.03 22.33
C ALA A 283 3.70 -21.23 22.28
N PRO A 284 2.90 -20.22 22.69
CA PRO A 284 1.44 -20.36 22.75
C PRO A 284 0.80 -20.74 21.41
N MET A 285 1.24 -20.11 20.32
CA MET A 285 0.69 -20.31 18.97
C MET A 285 1.52 -21.31 18.14
N THR A 286 2.82 -21.06 17.99
CA THR A 286 3.69 -21.86 17.14
C THR A 286 4.43 -22.90 17.97
N LYS A 287 3.89 -24.12 18.05
CA LYS A 287 4.39 -25.17 18.95
C LYS A 287 5.78 -25.75 18.59
N SER A 288 6.31 -25.42 17.42
CA SER A 288 7.69 -25.77 17.06
C SER A 288 8.74 -24.88 17.74
N ASP A 289 8.33 -23.70 18.20
CA ASP A 289 9.23 -22.69 18.75
C ASP A 289 9.10 -22.60 20.27
N LYS A 290 10.07 -21.95 20.91
CA LYS A 290 10.08 -21.73 22.36
C LYS A 290 9.32 -20.46 22.73
N GLU A 291 8.68 -20.47 23.89
CA GLU A 291 8.02 -19.31 24.49
C GLU A 291 9.06 -18.28 24.95
N VAL A 292 8.80 -17.01 24.62
CA VAL A 292 9.56 -15.85 25.09
C VAL A 292 8.71 -15.12 26.13
N SER A 293 9.29 -14.79 27.27
CA SER A 293 8.59 -14.19 28.39
C SER A 293 9.49 -13.22 29.17
N CYS A 294 8.92 -12.56 30.17
CA CYS A 294 9.64 -11.72 31.13
C CYS A 294 9.70 -12.41 32.50
N TYR A 295 10.91 -12.59 33.06
CA TYR A 295 11.11 -13.23 34.36
C TYR A 295 12.23 -12.60 35.19
N GLY A 296 12.16 -12.83 36.50
CA GLY A 296 13.23 -12.44 37.41
C GLY A 296 13.36 -10.93 37.59
N ASN A 297 14.59 -10.49 37.84
CA ASN A 297 15.01 -9.10 38.02
C ASN A 297 16.55 -9.00 37.83
N LEU A 298 17.16 -7.90 38.26
CA LEU A 298 18.61 -7.70 38.16
C LEU A 298 19.44 -8.86 38.73
N THR A 299 19.02 -9.45 39.85
CA THR A 299 19.76 -10.49 40.60
C THR A 299 19.22 -11.91 40.39
N VAL A 300 17.97 -12.06 39.95
CA VAL A 300 17.27 -13.35 39.79
C VAL A 300 16.95 -13.61 38.33
N GLY A 301 17.23 -14.82 37.84
CA GLY A 301 16.80 -15.31 36.53
C GLY A 301 17.90 -16.01 35.76
#